data_AF-A0AAD8DU19-F1
#
_entry.id   AF-A0AAD8DU19-F1
#
_cell.length_a   1.000
_cell.length_b   1.000
_cell.length_c   1.000
_cell.angle_alpha   90.00
_cell.angle_beta   90.00
_cell.angle_gamma   90.00
#
_symmetry.space_group_name_H-M   'P 1'
#
loop_
_entity.id
_entity.type
_entity.pdbx_description
1 polymer ?
#
loop_
_entity_poly.entity_id
_entity_poly.type
_entity_poly.pdbx_seq_one_letter_code
_entity_poly.pdbx_strand_id
1 'polypeptide(L)'
;MQLALITITLVCGVLTPISASIGDNSRIYMDCLKKIESANCINNGQLFKPEAALQQDFWSSLLGWSCKEECRYHCMWITVKRFHSAERETPKFHGRWPFVRILGMQEPASVFASVLNFAANAYMFKKIRRMSVSKGPATPFVKFWCAFAMVCMNAWAWSAIFHTRDTYFTEFMDYACALSMVMGLFVAAIVR
;
A
#
# COMPACT_ATOMS: atom_id res chain seq x y z
N MET A 1 -13.73 -34.48 -28.94
CA MET A 1 -14.79 -34.35 -27.92
C MET A 1 -14.31 -34.75 -26.51
N GLN A 2 -13.66 -35.91 -26.34
CA GLN A 2 -13.14 -36.36 -25.03
C GLN A 2 -12.05 -35.45 -24.42
N LEU A 3 -11.07 -34.97 -25.22
CA LEU A 3 -10.05 -34.05 -24.70
C LEU A 3 -10.62 -32.72 -24.18
N ALA A 4 -11.64 -32.18 -24.86
CA ALA A 4 -12.31 -30.94 -24.46
C ALA A 4 -13.10 -31.13 -23.15
N LEU A 5 -13.74 -32.28 -22.98
CA LEU A 5 -14.45 -32.61 -21.74
C LEU A 5 -13.47 -32.76 -20.57
N ILE A 6 -12.31 -33.40 -20.79
CA ILE A 6 -11.26 -33.54 -19.77
C ILE A 6 -10.66 -32.18 -19.40
N THR A 7 -10.38 -31.30 -20.38
CA THR A 7 -9.87 -29.95 -20.10
C THR A 7 -10.89 -29.09 -19.37
N ILE A 8 -12.18 -29.14 -19.75
CA ILE A 8 -13.25 -28.43 -19.02
C ILE A 8 -13.38 -28.94 -17.58
N THR A 9 -13.32 -30.26 -17.37
CA THR A 9 -13.40 -30.85 -16.03
C THR A 9 -12.18 -30.49 -15.17
N LEU A 10 -10.97 -30.47 -15.77
CA LEU A 10 -9.73 -30.08 -15.08
C LEU A 10 -9.74 -28.58 -14.73
N VAL A 11 -10.21 -27.72 -15.63
CA VAL A 11 -10.34 -26.27 -15.40
C VAL A 11 -11.38 -26.01 -14.30
N CYS A 12 -12.57 -26.62 -14.38
CA CYS A 12 -13.61 -26.46 -13.37
C CYS A 12 -13.21 -27.00 -11.99
N GLY A 13 -12.40 -28.07 -11.91
CA GLY A 13 -11.88 -28.60 -10.65
C GLY A 13 -10.86 -27.69 -9.94
N VAL A 14 -10.28 -26.72 -10.66
CA VAL A 14 -9.32 -25.74 -10.13
C VAL A 14 -10.00 -24.40 -9.78
N LEU A 15 -11.27 -24.21 -10.15
CA LEU A 15 -12.04 -23.01 -9.81
C LEU A 15 -12.50 -23.07 -8.35
N THR A 16 -11.63 -22.62 -7.45
CA THR A 16 -12.07 -22.27 -6.09
C THR A 16 -12.96 -21.02 -6.15
N PRO A 17 -14.10 -21.01 -5.46
CA PRO A 17 -14.94 -19.83 -5.40
C PRO A 17 -14.14 -18.68 -4.77
N ILE A 18 -14.09 -17.54 -5.45
CA ILE A 18 -13.48 -16.32 -4.92
C ILE A 18 -14.34 -15.86 -3.74
N SER A 19 -13.88 -16.18 -2.53
CA SER A 19 -14.54 -15.74 -1.31
C SER A 19 -14.07 -14.33 -0.96
N ALA A 20 -15.01 -13.43 -0.72
CA ALA A 20 -14.69 -12.13 -0.13
C ALA A 20 -14.07 -12.32 1.26
N SER A 21 -13.30 -11.33 1.73
CA SER A 21 -12.72 -11.44 3.07
C SER A 21 -13.83 -11.52 4.14
N ILE A 22 -13.52 -12.13 5.28
CA ILE A 22 -14.49 -12.33 6.38
C ILE A 22 -15.09 -10.99 6.82
N GLY A 23 -14.31 -9.92 6.84
CA GLY A 23 -14.78 -8.58 7.17
C GLY A 23 -15.73 -8.02 6.12
N ASP A 24 -15.42 -8.21 4.84
CA ASP A 24 -16.27 -7.74 3.73
C ASP A 24 -17.62 -8.46 3.67
N ASN A 25 -17.64 -9.74 4.02
CA ASN A 25 -18.85 -10.56 4.06
C ASN A 25 -19.65 -10.40 5.37
N SER A 26 -19.16 -9.61 6.32
CA SER A 26 -19.84 -9.37 7.59
C SER A 26 -21.09 -8.52 7.39
N ARG A 27 -22.24 -8.99 7.90
CA ARG A 27 -23.49 -8.18 7.90
C ARG A 27 -23.31 -6.85 8.62
N ILE A 28 -22.55 -6.84 9.73
CA ILE A 28 -22.25 -5.63 10.50
C ILE A 28 -21.57 -4.57 9.62
N TYR A 29 -20.62 -5.00 8.77
CA TYR A 29 -19.89 -4.13 7.88
C TYR A 29 -20.78 -3.63 6.73
N MET A 30 -21.50 -4.53 6.07
CA MET A 30 -22.38 -4.19 4.95
C MET A 30 -23.53 -3.27 5.35
N ASP A 31 -24.19 -3.54 6.48
CA ASP A 31 -25.30 -2.72 6.97
C ASP A 31 -24.81 -1.32 7.38
N CYS A 32 -23.64 -1.24 8.02
CA CYS A 32 -23.00 0.02 8.35
C CYS A 32 -22.68 0.84 7.09
N LEU A 33 -22.04 0.23 6.08
CA LEU A 33 -21.70 0.90 4.83
C LEU A 33 -22.94 1.45 4.13
N LYS A 34 -23.98 0.63 3.97
CA LYS A 34 -25.23 1.04 3.33
C LYS A 34 -25.86 2.25 4.03
N LYS A 35 -25.83 2.26 5.37
CA LYS A 35 -26.38 3.35 6.17
C LYS A 35 -25.56 4.63 6.05
N ILE A 36 -24.23 4.56 6.21
CA ILE A 36 -23.38 5.75 6.29
C ILE A 36 -23.11 6.33 4.90
N GLU A 37 -22.88 5.49 3.88
CA GLU A 37 -22.67 6.00 2.51
C GLU A 37 -23.90 6.75 1.99
N SER A 38 -25.11 6.24 2.24
CA SER A 38 -26.35 6.95 1.85
C SER A 38 -26.60 8.23 2.65
N ALA A 39 -26.18 8.26 3.91
CA ALA A 39 -26.29 9.43 4.77
C ALA A 39 -25.30 10.53 4.39
N ASN A 40 -24.04 10.19 4.08
CA ASN A 40 -22.94 11.15 4.03
C ASN A 40 -22.38 11.42 2.64
N CYS A 41 -22.55 10.50 1.67
CA CYS A 41 -21.88 10.59 0.39
C CYS A 41 -22.80 10.99 -0.77
N ILE A 42 -22.20 11.57 -1.81
CA ILE A 42 -22.80 11.85 -3.13
C ILE A 42 -21.88 11.32 -4.24
N ASN A 43 -22.37 11.31 -5.48
CA ASN A 43 -21.61 10.86 -6.66
C ASN A 43 -20.96 9.48 -6.47
N ASN A 44 -21.78 8.47 -6.15
CA ASN A 44 -21.34 7.09 -5.91
C ASN A 44 -20.21 6.94 -4.86
N GLY A 45 -20.17 7.83 -3.87
CA GLY A 45 -19.19 7.76 -2.78
C GLY A 45 -17.94 8.60 -3.00
N GLN A 46 -17.81 9.33 -4.11
CA GLN A 46 -16.61 10.13 -4.37
C GLN A 46 -16.56 11.39 -3.51
N LEU A 47 -17.69 12.07 -3.34
CA LEU A 47 -17.77 13.37 -2.66
C LEU A 47 -18.63 13.26 -1.41
N PHE A 48 -18.37 14.16 -0.45
CA PHE A 48 -19.17 14.31 0.76
C PHE A 48 -20.36 15.25 0.51
N LYS A 49 -21.44 15.04 1.26
CA LYS A 49 -22.47 16.06 1.46
C LYS A 49 -21.89 17.23 2.26
N PRO A 50 -22.41 18.47 2.10
CA PRO A 50 -21.85 19.66 2.74
C PRO A 50 -21.65 19.53 4.26
N GLU A 51 -22.64 18.97 4.97
CA GLU A 51 -22.60 18.79 6.43
C GLU A 51 -21.57 17.72 6.84
N ALA A 52 -21.43 16.66 6.05
CA ALA A 52 -20.48 15.58 6.30
C ALA A 52 -19.04 15.99 5.97
N ALA A 53 -18.84 16.88 4.98
CA ALA A 53 -17.53 17.40 4.60
C ALA A 53 -16.87 18.16 5.76
N LEU A 54 -17.66 18.87 6.58
CA LEU A 54 -17.17 19.59 7.76
C LEU A 54 -16.67 18.67 8.88
N GLN A 55 -17.08 17.39 8.87
CA GLN A 55 -16.68 16.39 9.87
C GLN A 55 -15.42 15.63 9.47
N GLN A 56 -14.95 15.77 8.23
CA GLN A 56 -13.73 15.11 7.78
C GLN A 56 -12.51 15.76 8.44
N ASP A 57 -11.58 14.95 8.94
CA ASP A 57 -10.36 15.49 9.53
C ASP A 57 -9.46 16.13 8.45
N PHE A 58 -8.71 17.15 8.88
CA PHE A 58 -7.85 17.94 8.00
C PHE A 58 -6.85 17.07 7.21
N TRP A 59 -6.23 16.09 7.87
CA TRP A 59 -5.21 15.26 7.22
C TRP A 59 -5.82 14.34 6.17
N SER A 60 -6.99 13.77 6.47
CA SER A 60 -7.69 12.94 5.50
C SER A 60 -8.20 13.74 4.30
N SER A 61 -8.62 15.00 4.53
CA SER A 61 -8.96 15.92 3.44
C SER A 61 -7.73 16.25 2.58
N LEU A 62 -6.60 16.57 3.22
CA LEU A 62 -5.33 16.89 2.54
C LEU A 62 -4.81 15.73 1.69
N LEU A 63 -4.93 14.49 2.18
CA LEU A 63 -4.51 13.28 1.48
C LEU A 63 -5.55 12.77 0.46
N GLY A 64 -6.65 13.50 0.28
CA GLY A 64 -7.66 13.20 -0.74
C GLY A 64 -8.39 11.87 -0.48
N TRP A 65 -8.73 11.58 0.77
CA TRP A 65 -9.60 10.45 1.08
C TRP A 65 -11.03 10.74 0.65
N SER A 66 -11.61 9.85 -0.16
CA SER A 66 -12.98 9.97 -0.64
C SER A 66 -13.99 9.60 0.44
N CYS A 67 -15.25 10.03 0.27
CA CYS A 67 -16.32 9.71 1.21
C CYS A 67 -16.51 8.20 1.40
N LYS A 68 -16.40 7.43 0.32
CA LYS A 68 -16.46 5.98 0.34
C LYS A 68 -15.35 5.36 1.19
N GLU A 69 -14.13 5.85 1.06
CA GLU A 69 -12.99 5.34 1.83
C GLU A 69 -13.10 5.67 3.31
N GLU A 70 -13.59 6.86 3.66
CA GLU A 70 -13.90 7.23 5.04
C GLU A 70 -15.01 6.34 5.64
N CYS A 71 -16.09 6.11 4.89
CA CYS A 71 -17.18 5.22 5.33
C CYS A 71 -16.67 3.79 5.56
N ARG A 72 -15.84 3.27 4.65
CA ARG A 72 -15.18 1.96 4.79
C ARG A 72 -14.31 1.90 6.03
N TYR A 73 -13.46 2.90 6.24
CA TYR A 73 -12.58 2.96 7.41
C TYR A 73 -13.38 2.99 8.72
N HIS A 74 -14.44 3.80 8.77
CA HIS A 74 -15.31 3.88 9.95
C HIS A 74 -16.02 2.56 10.25
N CYS A 75 -16.67 1.95 9.24
CA CYS A 75 -17.39 0.70 9.38
C CYS A 75 -16.46 -0.50 9.66
N MET A 76 -15.24 -0.47 9.15
CA MET A 76 -14.18 -1.44 9.47
C MET A 76 -13.94 -1.47 10.97
N TRP A 77 -13.68 -0.31 11.61
CA TRP A 77 -13.41 -0.24 13.04
C TRP A 77 -14.63 -0.58 13.92
N ILE A 78 -15.85 -0.25 13.49
CA ILE A 78 -17.07 -0.73 14.16
C ILE A 78 -17.12 -2.26 14.13
N THR A 79 -16.85 -2.86 12.98
CA THR A 79 -16.87 -4.31 12.80
C THR A 79 -15.79 -4.99 13.64
N VAL A 80 -14.56 -4.47 13.66
CA VAL A 80 -13.46 -4.98 14.50
C VAL A 80 -13.86 -4.96 15.98
N LYS A 81 -14.40 -3.84 16.48
CA LYS A 81 -14.89 -3.76 17.88
C LYS A 81 -15.95 -4.81 18.18
N ARG A 82 -16.87 -5.06 17.24
CA ARG A 82 -17.92 -6.07 17.43
C ARG A 82 -17.36 -7.50 17.43
N PHE A 83 -16.35 -7.79 16.61
CA PHE A 83 -15.65 -9.08 16.61
C PHE A 83 -14.92 -9.32 17.94
N HIS A 84 -14.18 -8.32 18.42
CA HIS A 84 -13.49 -8.41 19.72
C HIS A 84 -14.46 -8.57 20.89
N SER A 85 -15.62 -7.89 20.87
CA SER A 85 -16.67 -8.07 21.89
C SER A 85 -17.27 -9.48 21.93
N ALA A 86 -17.08 -10.25 20.86
CA ALA A 86 -17.52 -11.64 20.74
C ALA A 86 -16.35 -12.62 20.81
N GLU A 87 -15.19 -12.18 21.32
CA GLU A 87 -13.96 -12.99 21.46
C GLU A 87 -13.48 -13.60 20.13
N ARG A 88 -13.73 -12.92 19.02
CA ARG A 88 -13.26 -13.33 17.68
C ARG A 88 -12.01 -12.57 17.28
N GLU A 89 -11.19 -13.21 16.47
CA GLU A 89 -10.03 -12.59 15.86
C GLU A 89 -10.42 -11.43 14.93
N THR A 90 -9.47 -10.50 14.75
CA THR A 90 -9.65 -9.37 13.84
C THR A 90 -9.87 -9.90 12.40
N PRO A 91 -10.95 -9.50 11.71
CA PRO A 91 -11.13 -9.90 10.32
C PRO A 91 -10.29 -9.03 9.37
N LYS A 92 -9.92 -9.58 8.22
CA LYS A 92 -9.40 -8.81 7.08
C LYS A 92 -10.54 -8.11 6.34
N PHE A 93 -10.22 -7.01 5.66
CA PHE A 93 -11.10 -6.22 4.81
C PHE A 93 -10.37 -5.90 3.50
N HIS A 94 -11.00 -6.12 2.34
CA HIS A 94 -10.40 -5.90 1.01
C HIS A 94 -8.98 -6.49 0.87
N GLY A 95 -8.76 -7.66 1.48
CA GLY A 95 -7.47 -8.36 1.45
C GLY A 95 -6.42 -7.87 2.48
N ARG A 96 -6.75 -6.87 3.30
CA ARG A 96 -5.79 -6.21 4.22
C ARG A 96 -6.22 -6.29 5.68
N TRP A 97 -5.27 -6.10 6.57
CA TRP A 97 -5.53 -5.95 8.00
C TRP A 97 -5.94 -4.50 8.32
N PRO A 98 -6.82 -4.28 9.32
CA PRO A 98 -7.21 -2.95 9.72
C PRO A 98 -6.05 -2.25 10.47
N PHE A 99 -5.59 -1.13 9.92
CA PHE A 99 -4.59 -0.26 10.55
C PHE A 99 -5.21 1.03 11.06
N VAL A 100 -4.73 1.52 12.21
CA VAL A 100 -5.18 2.79 12.76
C VAL A 100 -4.44 3.89 12.01
N ARG A 101 -5.18 4.79 11.38
CA ARG A 101 -4.58 5.95 10.69
C ARG A 101 -4.04 6.95 11.70
N ILE A 102 -2.88 7.52 11.39
CA ILE A 102 -2.26 8.61 12.14
C ILE A 102 -1.92 9.71 11.14
N LEU A 103 -2.39 10.94 11.37
CA LEU A 103 -2.25 12.07 10.43
C LEU A 103 -2.72 11.69 9.01
N GLY A 104 -3.80 10.92 8.91
CA GLY A 104 -4.35 10.42 7.65
C GLY A 104 -3.52 9.34 6.94
N MET A 105 -2.33 8.99 7.43
CA MET A 105 -1.50 7.92 6.86
C MET A 105 -2.15 6.55 7.07
N GLN A 106 -2.25 5.75 6.02
CA GLN A 106 -2.85 4.41 6.08
C GLN A 106 -2.04 3.44 6.94
N GLU A 107 -0.71 3.42 6.77
CA GLU A 107 0.19 2.48 7.46
C GLU A 107 1.38 3.22 8.12
N PRO A 108 1.17 3.90 9.26
CA PRO A 108 2.16 4.82 9.84
C PRO A 108 3.51 4.16 10.15
N ALA A 109 3.51 2.89 10.60
CA ALA A 109 4.73 2.15 10.89
C ALA A 109 5.54 1.87 9.62
N SER A 110 4.89 1.50 8.52
CA SER A 110 5.51 1.28 7.22
C SER A 110 6.08 2.59 6.66
N VAL A 111 5.33 3.70 6.75
CA VAL A 111 5.83 5.04 6.35
C VAL A 111 7.10 5.39 7.10
N PHE A 112 7.12 5.21 8.42
CA PHE A 112 8.29 5.49 9.25
C PHE A 112 9.49 4.63 8.86
N ALA A 113 9.30 3.32 8.64
CA ALA A 113 10.35 2.42 8.20
C ALA A 113 10.91 2.81 6.82
N SER A 114 10.06 3.22 5.87
CA SER A 114 10.49 3.68 4.55
C SER A 114 11.29 4.98 4.62
N VAL A 115 10.90 5.93 5.47
CA VAL A 115 11.66 7.17 5.71
C VAL A 115 13.04 6.88 6.31
N LEU A 116 13.14 5.95 7.26
CA LEU A 116 14.44 5.54 7.81
C LEU A 116 15.34 4.88 6.76
N ASN A 117 14.77 4.03 5.90
CA ASN A 117 15.52 3.42 4.80
C ASN A 117 15.99 4.45 3.78
N PHE A 118 15.16 5.43 3.45
CA PHE A 118 15.57 6.58 2.63
C PHE A 118 16.76 7.30 3.26
N ALA A 119 16.67 7.63 4.55
CA ALA A 119 17.72 8.34 5.28
C ALA A 119 19.05 7.56 5.30
N ALA A 120 18.98 6.24 5.51
CA ALA A 120 20.15 5.36 5.46
C ALA A 120 20.82 5.38 4.07
N ASN A 121 20.04 5.29 2.99
CA ASN A 121 20.55 5.37 1.62
C ASN A 121 21.14 6.75 1.30
N ALA A 122 20.50 7.83 1.75
CA ALA A 122 21.00 9.19 1.60
C ALA A 122 22.33 9.42 2.35
N TYR A 123 22.45 8.87 3.56
CA TYR A 123 23.69 8.88 4.33
C TYR A 123 24.81 8.13 3.59
N MET A 124 24.53 6.92 3.09
CA MET A 124 25.49 6.12 2.34
C MET A 124 25.92 6.78 1.03
N PHE A 125 24.98 7.39 0.30
CA PHE A 125 25.27 8.18 -0.89
C PHE A 125 26.28 9.30 -0.60
N LYS A 126 26.06 10.08 0.47
CA LYS A 126 26.99 11.13 0.90
C LYS A 126 28.37 10.56 1.27
N LYS A 127 28.41 9.41 1.94
CA LYS A 127 29.66 8.74 2.33
C LYS A 127 30.46 8.27 1.11
N ILE A 128 29.82 7.59 0.17
CA ILE A 128 30.46 7.09 -1.06
C ILE A 128 31.00 8.26 -1.89
N ARG A 129 30.24 9.35 -2.03
CA ARG A 129 30.68 10.55 -2.77
C ARG A 129 31.89 11.26 -2.17
N ARG A 130 32.14 11.10 -0.87
CA ARG A 130 33.30 11.67 -0.17
C ARG A 130 34.53 10.77 -0.20
N MET A 131 34.42 9.53 -0.69
CA MET A 131 35.58 8.64 -0.79
C MET A 131 36.54 9.17 -1.85
N SER A 132 37.80 9.37 -1.48
CA SER A 132 38.89 9.92 -2.32
C SER A 132 39.30 9.05 -3.51
N VAL A 133 38.50 8.03 -3.85
CA VAL A 133 38.76 7.04 -4.90
C VAL A 133 38.39 7.58 -6.30
N SER A 134 37.82 8.79 -6.37
CA SER A 134 37.30 9.45 -7.59
C SER A 134 38.31 9.71 -8.71
N LYS A 135 39.61 9.40 -8.53
CA LYS A 135 40.65 9.59 -9.55
C LYS A 135 41.39 8.29 -9.94
N GLY A 136 40.95 7.11 -9.46
CA GLY A 136 41.59 5.82 -9.74
C GLY A 136 40.75 4.85 -10.59
N PRO A 137 41.26 3.63 -10.88
CA PRO A 137 40.56 2.60 -11.68
C PRO A 137 39.20 2.18 -11.10
N ALA A 138 38.97 2.37 -9.80
CA ALA A 138 37.72 2.05 -9.11
C ALA A 138 36.59 3.09 -9.30
N THR A 139 36.83 4.15 -10.09
CA THR A 139 35.84 5.21 -10.37
C THR A 139 34.51 4.71 -10.97
N PRO A 140 34.48 3.71 -11.89
CA PRO A 140 33.22 3.15 -12.40
C PRO A 140 32.37 2.49 -11.32
N PHE A 141 32.98 1.76 -10.39
CA PHE A 141 32.27 1.13 -9.27
C PHE A 141 31.67 2.18 -8.31
N VAL A 142 32.40 3.26 -8.02
CA VAL A 142 31.88 4.36 -7.19
C VAL A 142 30.67 5.03 -7.84
N LYS A 143 30.72 5.26 -9.17
CA LYS A 143 29.59 5.81 -9.94
C LYS A 143 28.38 4.88 -9.90
N PHE A 144 28.59 3.57 -10.08
CA PHE A 144 27.53 2.57 -9.98
C PHE A 144 26.84 2.62 -8.61
N TRP A 145 27.60 2.55 -7.52
CA TRP A 145 27.01 2.57 -6.17
C TRP A 145 26.34 3.90 -5.81
N CYS A 146 26.82 5.02 -6.36
CA CYS A 146 26.12 6.30 -6.26
C CYS A 146 24.78 6.27 -6.99
N ALA A 147 24.75 5.74 -8.23
CA ALA A 147 23.52 5.59 -9.01
C ALA A 147 22.54 4.65 -8.31
N PHE A 148 23.02 3.51 -7.82
CA PHE A 148 22.22 2.54 -7.08
C PHE A 148 21.63 3.14 -5.80
N ALA A 149 22.39 3.92 -5.04
CA ALA A 149 21.86 4.61 -3.87
C ALA A 149 20.76 5.64 -4.23
N MET A 150 20.86 6.31 -5.38
CA MET A 150 19.77 7.18 -5.88
C MET A 150 18.51 6.38 -6.26
N VAL A 151 18.67 5.21 -6.87
CA VAL A 151 17.56 4.29 -7.16
C VAL A 151 16.88 3.85 -5.86
N CYS A 152 17.65 3.43 -4.86
CA CYS A 152 17.11 3.07 -3.55
C CYS A 152 16.37 4.23 -2.87
N MET A 153 16.94 5.44 -2.88
CA MET A 153 16.26 6.62 -2.34
C MET A 153 14.92 6.87 -3.04
N ASN A 154 14.88 6.80 -4.37
CA ASN A 154 13.63 6.96 -5.12
C ASN A 154 12.59 5.89 -4.74
N ALA A 155 13.01 4.63 -4.62
CA ALA A 155 12.13 3.53 -4.23
C ALA A 155 11.56 3.69 -2.81
N TRP A 156 12.40 4.03 -1.82
CA TRP A 156 11.92 4.25 -0.46
C TRP A 156 11.03 5.49 -0.32
N ALA A 157 11.23 6.50 -1.16
CA ALA A 157 10.31 7.64 -1.24
C ALA A 157 8.93 7.22 -1.76
N TRP A 158 8.87 6.44 -2.85
CA TRP A 158 7.61 5.90 -3.37
C TRP A 158 6.93 4.93 -2.40
N SER A 159 7.70 4.11 -1.70
CA SER A 159 7.19 3.26 -0.61
C SER A 159 6.53 4.09 0.50
N ALA A 160 7.18 5.16 0.96
CA ALA A 160 6.61 6.05 1.97
C ALA A 160 5.32 6.74 1.49
N ILE A 161 5.27 7.16 0.22
CA ILE A 161 4.07 7.75 -0.39
C ILE A 161 2.94 6.72 -0.47
N PHE A 162 3.21 5.50 -0.93
CA PHE A 162 2.23 4.42 -1.03
C PHE A 162 1.63 4.05 0.33
N HIS A 163 2.47 3.83 1.35
CA HIS A 163 1.98 3.52 2.70
C HIS A 163 1.27 4.70 3.39
N THR A 164 1.52 5.93 2.93
CA THR A 164 0.76 7.10 3.37
C THR A 164 -0.63 7.10 2.74
N ARG A 165 -0.67 7.02 1.40
CA ARG A 165 -1.90 7.09 0.62
C ARG A 165 -1.87 6.05 -0.49
N ASP A 166 -2.64 5.00 -0.29
CA ASP A 166 -2.78 3.95 -1.27
C ASP A 166 -3.75 4.36 -2.39
N THR A 167 -3.23 4.35 -3.61
CA THR A 167 -3.96 4.49 -4.86
C THR A 167 -3.32 3.55 -5.88
N TYR A 168 -4.03 3.23 -6.97
CA TYR A 168 -3.46 2.41 -8.06
C TYR A 168 -2.14 2.95 -8.59
N PHE A 169 -1.99 4.28 -8.66
CA PHE A 169 -0.76 4.89 -9.15
C PHE A 169 0.40 4.74 -8.15
N THR A 170 0.17 5.03 -6.87
CA THR A 170 1.21 4.92 -5.84
C THR A 170 1.62 3.47 -5.62
N GLU A 171 0.68 2.52 -5.70
CA GLU A 171 0.95 1.08 -5.66
C GLU A 171 1.85 0.65 -6.82
N PHE A 172 1.51 1.05 -8.04
CA PHE A 172 2.33 0.79 -9.22
C PHE A 172 3.75 1.36 -9.06
N MET A 173 3.87 2.60 -8.58
CA MET A 173 5.17 3.25 -8.41
C MET A 173 6.02 2.56 -7.35
N ASP A 174 5.43 2.12 -6.23
CA ASP A 174 6.16 1.37 -5.20
C ASP A 174 6.74 0.07 -5.77
N TYR A 175 5.91 -0.74 -6.44
CA TYR A 175 6.38 -2.00 -7.04
C TYR A 175 7.39 -1.80 -8.17
N ALA A 176 7.17 -0.84 -9.06
CA ALA A 176 8.12 -0.55 -10.14
C ALA A 176 9.48 -0.09 -9.59
N CYS A 177 9.50 0.74 -8.55
CA CYS A 177 10.74 1.19 -7.95
C CYS A 177 11.42 0.11 -7.11
N ALA A 178 10.67 -0.73 -6.39
CA ALA A 178 11.22 -1.90 -5.72
C ALA A 178 11.88 -2.87 -6.71
N LEU A 179 11.24 -3.13 -7.86
CA LEU A 179 11.83 -3.92 -8.94
C LEU A 179 13.14 -3.31 -9.45
N SER A 180 13.20 -1.98 -9.60
CA SER A 180 14.43 -1.31 -10.04
C SER A 180 15.61 -1.52 -9.08
N MET A 181 15.36 -1.61 -7.77
CA MET A 181 16.39 -1.97 -6.78
C MET A 181 16.88 -3.41 -6.99
N VAL A 182 15.95 -4.36 -7.16
CA VAL A 182 16.29 -5.77 -7.40
C VAL A 182 17.10 -5.92 -8.69
N MET A 183 16.70 -5.24 -9.76
CA MET A 183 17.43 -5.23 -11.03
C MET A 183 18.83 -4.61 -10.88
N GLY A 184 18.96 -3.52 -10.12
CA GLY A 184 20.26 -2.93 -9.79
C GLY A 184 21.18 -3.92 -9.08
N LEU A 185 20.67 -4.67 -8.11
CA LEU A 185 21.44 -5.70 -7.40
C LEU A 185 21.77 -6.90 -8.30
N PHE A 186 20.85 -7.30 -9.18
CA PHE A 186 21.09 -8.36 -10.14
C PHE A 186 22.23 -8.01 -11.11
N VAL A 187 22.24 -6.78 -11.63
CA VAL A 187 23.36 -6.27 -12.45
C VAL A 187 24.66 -6.29 -11.63
N ALA A 188 24.62 -5.85 -10.37
CA ALA A 188 25.80 -5.89 -9.50
C ALA A 188 26.31 -7.32 -9.27
N ALA A 189 25.43 -8.31 -9.20
CA ALA A 189 25.80 -9.71 -9.00
C ALA A 189 26.42 -10.36 -10.25
N ILE A 190 26.02 -9.93 -11.46
CA ILE A 190 26.57 -10.45 -12.72
C ILE A 190 27.89 -9.79 -13.10
N VAL A 191 28.00 -8.47 -12.89
CA VAL A 191 29.16 -7.68 -13.32
C VAL A 191 30.34 -7.82 -12.35
N ARG A 192 30.10 -8.33 -11.14
CA ARG A 192 31.12 -8.62 -10.13
C ARG A 192 31.88 -9.89 -10.46
#